data_AF-A0A167HNQ3-F1
#
_entry.id   AF-A0A167HNQ3-F1
#
_cell.length_a   1.000
_cell.length_b   1.000
_cell.length_c   1.000
_cell.angle_alpha   90.00
_cell.angle_beta   90.00
_cell.angle_gamma   90.00
#
_symmetry.space_group_name_H-M   'P 1'
#
loop_
_entity.id
_entity.type
_entity.pdbx_description
1 polymer ?
#
loop_
_entity_poly.entity_id
_entity_poly.type
_entity_poly.pdbx_seq_one_letter_code
_entity_poly.pdbx_strand_id
1 'polypeptide(L)'
;MPEQKSVLNIVLGTGVFGDKGTLGARLSDLKEVEAILDVFQAHGHKELEWQKRGLVMMTKLYPTAATSKVDNPSLYHHNADGLRRGLEASLKALKANKIDTFYLHGPDRSVPYEETLKAVNELYKEGKFRRVGLFSFVFSRCAARSVLELV
;
A
#
# COMPACT_ATOMS: atom_id res chain seq x y z
N MET A 1 27.29 1.46 3.79
CA MET A 1 25.90 1.36 4.31
C MET A 1 25.88 0.32 5.42
N PRO A 2 25.12 0.47 6.52
CA PRO A 2 25.03 -0.57 7.56
C PRO A 2 24.38 -1.84 7.01
N GLU A 3 24.95 -3.00 7.35
CA GLU A 3 24.61 -4.32 6.82
C GLU A 3 23.36 -4.92 7.49
N GLN A 4 22.52 -5.59 6.69
CA GLN A 4 21.31 -6.25 7.18
C GLN A 4 21.68 -7.45 8.06
N LYS A 5 21.22 -7.46 9.31
CA LYS A 5 21.54 -8.52 10.28
C LYS A 5 20.71 -9.79 10.11
N SER A 6 19.53 -9.70 9.48
CA SER A 6 18.62 -10.83 9.29
C SER A 6 18.71 -11.42 7.88
N VAL A 7 18.67 -12.76 7.77
CA VAL A 7 18.63 -13.48 6.49
C VAL A 7 17.34 -13.16 5.70
N LEU A 8 16.26 -12.79 6.41
CA LEU A 8 14.98 -12.41 5.84
C LEU A 8 14.76 -10.90 5.88
N ASN A 9 14.10 -10.35 4.85
CA ASN A 9 13.61 -8.98 4.87
C ASN A 9 12.40 -8.89 5.80
N ILE A 10 12.50 -8.07 6.85
CA ILE A 10 11.41 -7.82 7.79
C ILE A 10 10.71 -6.53 7.39
N VAL A 11 9.38 -6.57 7.29
CA VAL A 11 8.52 -5.43 6.95
C VAL A 11 7.65 -5.11 8.16
N LEU A 12 7.60 -3.83 8.56
CA LEU A 12 6.72 -3.39 9.64
C LEU A 12 5.32 -3.07 9.12
N GLY A 13 4.33 -3.86 9.54
CA GLY A 13 2.93 -3.56 9.27
C GLY A 13 2.40 -2.46 10.21
N THR A 14 2.20 -1.25 9.69
CA THR A 14 1.71 -0.10 10.48
C THR A 14 0.19 0.00 10.57
N GLY A 15 -0.55 -1.04 10.16
CA GLY A 15 -2.02 -1.00 10.08
C GLY A 15 -2.77 -0.90 11.42
N VAL A 16 -2.05 -0.95 12.54
CA VAL A 16 -2.60 -0.77 13.89
C VAL A 16 -2.27 0.60 14.49
N PHE A 17 -1.47 1.42 13.80
CA PHE A 17 -1.14 2.78 14.21
C PHE A 17 -2.26 3.71 13.73
N GLY A 18 -2.76 4.59 14.61
CA GLY A 18 -3.75 5.58 14.22
C GLY A 18 -4.34 6.33 15.41
N ASP A 19 -5.18 7.32 15.13
CA ASP A 19 -5.82 8.11 16.16
C ASP A 19 -6.78 7.26 17.00
N LYS A 20 -6.89 7.59 18.29
CA LYS A 20 -7.76 6.85 19.22
C LYS A 20 -9.20 6.84 18.72
N GLY A 21 -9.79 5.65 18.62
CA GLY A 21 -11.17 5.46 18.16
C GLY A 21 -11.33 5.34 16.64
N THR A 22 -10.23 5.38 15.87
CA THR A 22 -10.28 5.08 14.43
C THR A 22 -10.29 3.57 14.19
N LEU A 23 -10.95 3.16 13.09
CA LEU A 23 -11.11 1.75 12.75
C LEU A 23 -9.75 1.07 12.55
N GLY A 24 -9.47 0.04 13.36
CA GLY A 24 -8.23 -0.74 13.27
C GLY A 24 -7.06 -0.19 14.09
N ALA A 25 -7.14 1.03 14.61
CA ALA A 25 -6.12 1.59 15.50
C ALA A 25 -6.14 0.88 16.85
N ARG A 26 -4.99 0.30 17.21
CA ARG A 26 -4.72 -0.31 18.52
C ARG A 26 -3.62 0.43 19.26
N LEU A 27 -2.81 1.20 18.54
CA LEU A 27 -1.72 2.01 19.05
C LEU A 27 -1.97 3.46 18.62
N SER A 28 -2.27 4.30 19.59
CA SER A 28 -2.59 5.72 19.39
C SER A 28 -1.72 6.67 20.21
N ASP A 29 -0.93 6.14 21.15
CA ASP A 29 0.04 6.94 21.90
C ASP A 29 1.32 7.11 21.07
N LEU A 30 1.71 8.37 20.85
CA LEU A 30 2.88 8.71 20.04
C LEU A 30 4.18 8.17 20.62
N LYS A 31 4.32 8.11 21.95
CA LYS A 31 5.53 7.59 22.59
C LYS A 31 5.63 6.07 22.45
N GLU A 32 4.50 5.37 22.50
CA GLU A 32 4.48 3.92 22.25
C GLU A 32 4.83 3.61 20.79
N VAL A 33 4.27 4.40 19.86
CA VAL A 33 4.59 4.30 18.44
C VAL A 33 6.08 4.55 18.23
N GLU A 34 6.62 5.66 18.76
CA GLU A 34 8.06 5.99 18.71
C GLU A 34 8.94 4.87 19.29
N ALA A 35 8.55 4.25 20.42
CA ALA A 35 9.31 3.15 21.01
C ALA A 35 9.34 1.89 20.13
N ILE A 36 8.20 1.48 19.55
CA ILE A 36 8.14 0.31 18.62
C ILE A 36 9.06 0.54 17.43
N LEU A 37 9.02 1.76 16.95
CA LEU A 37 9.75 2.24 15.80
C LEU A 37 11.26 2.32 16.06
N ASP A 38 11.67 2.78 17.24
CA ASP A 38 13.07 2.75 17.70
C ASP A 38 13.58 1.32 17.85
N VAL A 39 12.76 0.40 18.38
CA VAL A 39 13.11 -1.02 18.47
C VAL A 39 13.27 -1.62 17.08
N PHE A 40 12.36 -1.33 16.14
CA PHE A 40 12.47 -1.78 14.75
C PHE A 40 13.78 -1.28 14.12
N GLN A 41 14.17 -0.04 14.41
CA GLN A 41 15.45 0.54 13.99
C GLN A 41 16.68 -0.10 14.63
N ALA A 42 16.63 -0.39 15.93
CA ALA A 42 17.73 -1.05 16.63
C ALA A 42 18.07 -2.43 16.04
N HIS A 43 17.07 -3.10 15.45
CA HIS A 43 17.23 -4.37 14.73
C HIS A 43 17.73 -4.21 13.28
N GLY A 44 17.99 -2.97 12.84
CA GLY A 44 18.54 -2.63 11.54
C GLY A 44 17.50 -2.19 10.50
N HIS A 45 16.23 -2.02 10.89
CA HIS A 45 15.12 -1.69 9.98
C HIS A 45 14.74 -0.20 10.09
N LYS A 46 14.97 0.63 9.06
CA LYS A 46 15.22 2.09 9.31
C LYS A 46 14.01 3.05 9.20
N GLU A 47 12.76 2.61 9.24
CA GLU A 47 11.61 3.29 8.60
C GLU A 47 10.98 4.48 9.38
N LEU A 48 11.57 5.69 9.50
CA LEU A 48 10.85 6.88 10.09
C LEU A 48 11.21 8.32 9.76
N GLU A 49 12.24 8.60 8.98
CA GLU A 49 12.24 9.77 8.09
C GLU A 49 12.51 9.22 6.71
N TRP A 50 11.58 8.37 6.28
CA TRP A 50 11.84 7.29 5.34
C TRP A 50 12.47 7.77 4.02
N GLN A 51 12.11 8.96 3.56
CA GLN A 51 12.66 9.59 2.37
C GLN A 51 14.15 9.96 2.52
N LYS A 52 14.54 10.58 3.64
CA LYS A 52 15.93 10.99 3.91
C LYS A 52 16.79 9.84 4.41
N ARG A 53 16.16 8.80 4.96
CA ARG A 53 16.84 7.66 5.61
C ARG A 53 16.93 6.42 4.71
N GLY A 54 16.54 6.54 3.43
CA GLY A 54 16.76 5.53 2.38
C GLY A 54 15.81 4.33 2.43
N LEU A 55 14.53 4.56 2.74
CA LEU A 55 13.58 3.49 3.07
C LEU A 55 12.50 3.28 2.03
N VAL A 56 12.06 2.04 1.97
CA VAL A 56 11.18 1.52 0.94
C VAL A 56 9.74 1.58 1.45
N MET A 57 9.05 2.68 1.16
CA MET A 57 7.66 2.86 1.56
C MET A 57 6.71 2.09 0.64
N MET A 58 5.72 1.42 1.23
CA MET A 58 4.67 0.69 0.52
C MET A 58 3.29 1.16 0.98
N THR A 59 2.30 1.14 0.09
CA THR A 59 0.90 1.37 0.46
C THR A 59 -0.01 0.32 -0.16
N LYS A 60 -1.21 0.16 0.40
CA LYS A 60 -2.20 -0.82 -0.04
C LYS A 60 -3.58 -0.17 -0.11
N LEU A 61 -4.33 -0.44 -1.18
CA LEU A 61 -5.69 0.06 -1.35
C LEU A 61 -6.69 -1.09 -1.38
N TYR A 62 -7.61 -1.08 -0.41
CA TYR A 62 -8.71 -2.04 -0.32
C TYR A 62 -9.93 -1.51 -1.09
N PRO A 63 -10.61 -2.31 -1.92
CA PRO A 63 -11.80 -1.89 -2.65
C PRO A 63 -12.99 -1.84 -1.69
N THR A 64 -13.09 -0.76 -0.92
CA THR A 64 -14.13 -0.59 0.11
C THR A 64 -15.54 -0.57 -0.48
N ALA A 65 -15.69 -0.14 -1.73
CA ALA A 65 -16.97 -0.16 -2.42
C ALA A 65 -17.45 -1.59 -2.75
N ALA A 66 -16.53 -2.50 -3.07
CA ALA A 66 -16.86 -3.89 -3.41
C ALA A 66 -17.38 -4.71 -2.21
N THR A 67 -17.22 -4.21 -0.99
CA THR A 67 -17.66 -4.89 0.25
C THR A 67 -18.73 -4.14 1.02
N SER A 68 -19.03 -2.90 0.63
CA SER A 68 -20.06 -2.10 1.24
C SER A 68 -21.45 -2.49 0.72
N LYS A 69 -22.43 -2.55 1.62
CA LYS A 69 -23.85 -2.66 1.25
C LYS A 69 -24.49 -1.31 0.95
N VAL A 70 -23.75 -0.23 1.20
CA VAL A 70 -24.19 1.15 1.00
C VAL A 70 -23.41 1.74 -0.15
N ASP A 71 -24.13 2.27 -1.14
CA ASP A 71 -23.54 3.03 -2.23
C ASP A 71 -23.07 4.38 -1.67
N ASN A 72 -21.76 4.58 -1.67
CA ASN A 72 -21.13 5.79 -1.17
C ASN A 72 -19.98 6.18 -2.11
N PRO A 73 -20.06 7.34 -2.80
CA PRO A 73 -19.04 7.82 -3.72
C PRO A 73 -17.64 8.02 -3.09
N SER A 74 -17.57 8.14 -1.76
CA SER A 74 -16.30 8.23 -1.04
C SER A 74 -15.56 6.88 -0.94
N LEU A 75 -16.22 5.77 -1.28
CA LEU A 75 -15.61 4.45 -1.28
C LEU A 75 -14.75 4.26 -2.53
N TYR A 76 -13.78 3.36 -2.41
CA TYR A 76 -12.84 3.07 -3.49
C TYR A 76 -13.25 1.82 -4.24
N HIS A 77 -13.35 1.95 -5.55
CA HIS A 77 -13.30 0.85 -6.51
C HIS A 77 -11.87 0.68 -7.03
N HIS A 78 -11.59 -0.46 -7.68
CA HIS A 78 -10.35 -0.64 -8.45
C HIS A 78 -10.46 -0.14 -9.90
N ASN A 79 -11.36 0.80 -10.18
CA ASN A 79 -11.41 1.52 -11.45
C ASN A 79 -10.39 2.67 -11.49
N ALA A 80 -10.27 3.34 -12.64
CA ALA A 80 -9.28 4.39 -12.85
C ALA A 80 -9.37 5.55 -11.83
N ASP A 81 -10.58 6.00 -11.50
CA ASP A 81 -10.81 7.06 -10.53
C ASP A 81 -10.45 6.61 -9.11
N GLY A 82 -10.97 5.47 -8.67
CA GLY A 82 -10.78 4.96 -7.31
C GLY A 82 -9.30 4.69 -6.99
N LEU A 83 -8.56 4.08 -7.93
CA LEU A 83 -7.13 3.84 -7.77
C LEU A 83 -6.34 5.15 -7.68
N ARG A 84 -6.64 6.12 -8.54
CA ARG A 84 -5.97 7.43 -8.53
C ARG A 84 -6.23 8.16 -7.22
N ARG A 85 -7.49 8.31 -6.82
CA ARG A 85 -7.87 8.98 -5.57
C ARG A 85 -7.24 8.30 -4.35
N GLY A 86 -7.28 6.97 -4.28
CA GLY A 86 -6.71 6.21 -3.17
C GLY A 86 -5.19 6.35 -3.07
N LEU A 87 -4.49 6.29 -4.21
CA LEU A 87 -3.05 6.46 -4.25
C LEU A 87 -2.64 7.90 -3.91
N GLU A 88 -3.32 8.91 -4.46
CA GLU A 88 -3.03 10.32 -4.17
C GLU A 88 -3.31 10.68 -2.72
N ALA A 89 -4.37 10.14 -2.11
CA ALA A 89 -4.63 10.27 -0.69
C ALA A 89 -3.49 9.67 0.15
N SER A 90 -3.01 8.47 -0.24
CA SER A 90 -1.86 7.82 0.43
C SER A 90 -0.59 8.66 0.30
N LEU A 91 -0.28 9.15 -0.90
CA LEU A 91 0.88 9.99 -1.19
C LEU A 91 0.84 11.30 -0.38
N LYS A 92 -0.34 11.93 -0.29
CA LYS A 92 -0.56 13.13 0.52
C LYS A 92 -0.34 12.86 2.01
N ALA A 93 -0.90 11.76 2.53
CA ALA A 93 -0.72 11.37 3.93
C ALA A 93 0.76 11.06 4.26
N LEU A 94 1.46 10.42 3.32
CA LEU A 94 2.89 10.09 3.42
C LEU A 94 3.81 11.28 3.10
N LYS A 95 3.24 12.43 2.69
CA LYS A 95 3.97 13.63 2.23
C LYS A 95 5.01 13.28 1.15
N ALA A 96 4.60 12.52 0.13
CA ALA A 96 5.48 11.96 -0.88
C ALA A 96 4.90 12.09 -2.29
N ASN A 97 5.78 12.18 -3.28
CA ASN A 97 5.39 12.15 -4.70
C ASN A 97 5.47 10.74 -5.30
N LYS A 98 6.23 9.84 -4.66
CA LYS A 98 6.50 8.49 -5.12
C LYS A 98 6.71 7.55 -3.94
N ILE A 99 6.20 6.32 -4.07
CA ILE A 99 6.46 5.19 -3.17
C ILE A 99 7.14 4.05 -3.91
N ASP A 100 7.56 3.00 -3.22
CA ASP A 100 8.18 1.86 -3.88
C ASP A 100 7.12 0.90 -4.41
N THR A 101 6.26 0.35 -3.55
CA THR A 101 5.27 -0.64 -3.96
C THR A 101 3.84 -0.19 -3.66
N PHE A 102 2.97 -0.28 -4.66
CA PHE A 102 1.53 -0.10 -4.51
C PHE A 102 0.81 -1.45 -4.58
N TYR A 103 0.12 -1.82 -3.51
CA TYR A 103 -0.61 -3.09 -3.42
C TYR A 103 -2.10 -2.92 -3.71
N LEU A 104 -2.63 -3.78 -4.59
CA LEU A 104 -4.05 -4.05 -4.67
C LEU A 104 -4.43 -4.99 -3.51
N HIS A 105 -5.21 -4.48 -2.56
CA HIS A 105 -5.56 -5.23 -1.35
C HIS A 105 -6.88 -5.97 -1.57
N GLY A 106 -6.81 -7.16 -2.17
CA GLY A 106 -7.96 -7.97 -2.53
C GLY A 106 -8.57 -7.59 -3.89
N PRO A 107 -9.35 -8.50 -4.51
CA PRO A 107 -9.97 -8.22 -5.80
C PRO A 107 -11.23 -7.37 -5.65
N ASP A 108 -11.37 -6.33 -6.47
CA ASP A 108 -12.67 -5.75 -6.77
C ASP A 108 -13.36 -6.61 -7.85
N ARG A 109 -14.49 -7.22 -7.52
CA ARG A 109 -15.24 -8.07 -8.47
C ARG A 109 -16.23 -7.30 -9.33
N SER A 110 -16.44 -6.02 -9.03
CA SER A 110 -17.32 -5.13 -9.78
C SER A 110 -16.62 -4.47 -10.97
N VAL A 111 -15.28 -4.46 -10.97
CA VAL A 111 -14.45 -3.83 -12.02
C VAL A 111 -13.68 -4.91 -12.78
N PRO A 112 -13.70 -4.92 -14.12
CA PRO A 112 -12.86 -5.81 -14.93
C PRO A 112 -11.37 -5.63 -14.62
N TYR A 113 -10.62 -6.74 -14.62
CA TYR A 113 -9.18 -6.69 -14.32
C TYR A 113 -8.41 -5.89 -15.36
N GLU A 114 -8.80 -5.96 -16.64
CA GLU A 114 -8.18 -5.19 -17.72
C GLU A 114 -8.27 -3.68 -17.45
N GLU A 115 -9.41 -3.21 -16.96
CA GLU A 115 -9.60 -1.81 -16.58
C GLU A 115 -8.71 -1.44 -15.39
N THR A 116 -8.72 -2.27 -14.35
CA THR A 116 -7.89 -2.12 -13.15
C THR A 116 -6.41 -2.01 -13.51
N LEU A 117 -5.91 -2.94 -14.31
CA LEU A 117 -4.50 -3.03 -14.69
C LEU A 117 -4.08 -1.92 -15.64
N LYS A 118 -4.97 -1.49 -16.56
CA LYS A 118 -4.74 -0.31 -17.39
C LYS A 118 -4.55 0.93 -16.51
N ALA A 119 -5.42 1.14 -15.53
CA ALA A 119 -5.28 2.24 -14.58
C ALA A 119 -4.00 2.17 -13.74
N VAL A 120 -3.64 0.97 -13.25
CA VAL A 120 -2.36 0.75 -12.55
C VAL A 120 -1.17 1.10 -13.45
N ASN A 121 -1.19 0.69 -14.72
CA ASN A 121 -0.12 0.98 -15.67
C ASN A 121 0.03 2.49 -15.92
N GLU A 122 -1.06 3.23 -16.07
CA GLU A 122 -0.99 4.69 -16.22
C GLU A 122 -0.38 5.36 -14.98
N LEU A 123 -0.76 4.93 -13.77
CA LEU A 123 -0.16 5.43 -12.52
C LEU A 123 1.32 5.04 -12.37
N TYR A 124 1.72 3.88 -12.92
CA TYR A 124 3.11 3.44 -12.99
C TYR A 124 3.93 4.32 -13.94
N LYS A 125 3.40 4.60 -15.14
CA LYS A 125 4.01 5.50 -16.13
C LYS A 125 4.14 6.93 -15.62
N GLU A 126 3.18 7.40 -14.83
CA GLU A 126 3.26 8.67 -14.10
C GLU A 126 4.37 8.68 -13.03
N GLY A 127 4.98 7.54 -12.73
CA GLY A 127 6.10 7.42 -11.81
C GLY A 127 5.71 7.46 -10.33
N LYS A 128 4.42 7.33 -10.00
CA LYS A 128 3.90 7.40 -8.62
C LYS A 128 4.34 6.22 -7.74
N PHE A 129 4.70 5.09 -8.34
CA PHE A 129 5.30 3.96 -7.65
C PHE A 129 6.35 3.24 -8.51
N ARG A 130 7.09 2.27 -7.95
CA ARG A 130 8.09 1.45 -8.68
C ARG A 130 7.62 0.04 -8.99
N ARG A 131 6.77 -0.54 -8.15
CA ARG A 131 6.28 -1.92 -8.27
C ARG A 131 4.80 -1.98 -7.95
N VAL A 132 4.08 -2.88 -8.61
CA VAL A 132 2.73 -3.26 -8.20
C VAL A 132 2.81 -4.58 -7.42
N GLY A 133 2.03 -4.68 -6.35
CA GLY A 133 1.85 -5.90 -5.60
C GLY A 133 0.39 -6.34 -5.58
N LEU A 134 0.15 -7.65 -5.50
CA LEU A 134 -1.17 -8.23 -5.35
C LEU A 134 -1.26 -8.90 -3.99
N PHE A 135 -2.31 -8.59 -3.22
CA PHE A 135 -2.56 -9.22 -1.93
C PHE A 135 -3.93 -9.88 -1.92
N SER A 136 -4.02 -11.13 -1.46
CA SER A 136 -5.27 -11.92 -1.40
C SER A 136 -5.97 -12.15 -2.76
N PHE A 137 -5.21 -12.30 -3.84
CA PHE A 137 -5.73 -12.78 -5.13
C PHE A 137 -5.60 -14.30 -5.23
N VAL A 138 -6.64 -14.97 -5.75
CA VAL A 138 -6.59 -16.43 -5.99
C VAL A 138 -5.72 -16.70 -7.22
N PHE A 139 -4.73 -17.59 -7.09
CA PHE A 139 -3.70 -17.86 -8.11
C PHE A 139 -4.27 -18.15 -9.51
N SER A 140 -5.39 -18.89 -9.61
CA SER A 140 -6.05 -19.19 -10.89
C SER A 140 -6.55 -17.95 -11.65
N ARG A 141 -6.72 -16.81 -10.96
CA ARG A 141 -7.17 -15.55 -11.54
C ARG A 141 -6.01 -14.60 -11.89
N CYS A 142 -4.84 -14.81 -11.29
CA CYS A 142 -3.61 -14.10 -11.69
C CYS A 142 -3.00 -14.70 -12.97
N ALA A 143 -3.33 -15.95 -13.29
CA ALA A 143 -2.82 -16.69 -14.45
C ALA A 143 -3.50 -16.32 -15.78
N ALA A 144 -4.14 -15.15 -15.89
CA ALA A 144 -4.38 -14.53 -17.19
C ALA A 144 -3.01 -14.11 -17.72
N ARG A 145 -2.44 -14.99 -18.55
CA ARG A 145 -1.06 -15.05 -19.08
C ARG A 145 -0.53 -13.78 -19.76
N SER A 146 -1.33 -12.71 -19.83
CA SER A 146 -1.01 -11.41 -20.43
C SER A 146 -0.86 -10.26 -19.42
N VAL A 147 -1.04 -10.52 -18.11
CA VAL A 147 -1.11 -9.48 -17.05
C VAL A 147 0.25 -9.10 -16.45
N LEU A 148 1.28 -9.93 -16.63
CA LEU A 148 2.62 -9.75 -16.02
C LEU A 148 3.72 -9.30 -16.98
N GLU A 149 3.42 -9.08 -18.27
CA GLU A 149 4.39 -8.61 -19.28
C GLU A 149 4.55 -7.07 -19.33
N LEU A 150 4.06 -6.35 -18.32
CA LEU A 150 4.16 -4.88 -18.23
C LEU A 150 5.34 -4.40 -17.37
N VAL A 151 6.41 -5.20 -17.29
CA VAL A 151 7.72 -4.80 -16.74
C VAL A 151 8.80 -4.98 -17.80
#